data_AF-V2Y0A5-F1
#
_entry.id   AF-V2Y0A5-F1
#
_cell.length_a   1.000
_cell.length_b   1.000
_cell.length_c   1.000
_cell.angle_alpha   90.00
_cell.angle_beta   90.00
_cell.angle_gamma   90.00
#
_symmetry.space_group_name_H-M   'P 1'
#
loop_
_entity.id
_entity.type
_entity.pdbx_description
1 polymer ?
#
loop_
_entity_poly.entity_id
_entity_poly.type
_entity_poly.pdbx_seq_one_letter_code
_entity_poly.pdbx_strand_id
1 'polypeptide(L)'
;MTALELSQMLDSVDWSQYETAYGNAAQDIPHFQCGQTPSVPRSLGELFSGDRERAMRAASNLWAGLCHQHAYISSAALPACDFLMIALRELDDGLKVELLDIFLGFAACTGRSAETDWEKQLRDKLTSHLPVFAGLVSSENEDISYFSGRIVEELTGEEG
;
A
#
# COMPACT_ATOMS: atom_id res chain seq x y z
N MET A 1 10.99 -2.92 12.76
CA MET A 1 10.23 -2.03 13.68
C MET A 1 9.68 -2.84 14.85
N THR A 2 9.59 -2.29 16.07
CA THR A 2 8.94 -2.98 17.21
C THR A 2 7.42 -2.81 17.19
N ALA A 3 6.68 -3.69 17.86
CA ALA A 3 5.23 -3.58 17.98
C ALA A 3 4.77 -2.28 18.67
N LEU A 4 5.57 -1.77 19.63
CA LEU A 4 5.27 -0.52 20.32
C LEU A 4 5.45 0.69 19.39
N GLU A 5 6.55 0.74 18.64
CA GLU A 5 6.80 1.79 17.64
C GLU A 5 5.70 1.80 16.58
N LEU A 6 5.30 0.64 16.07
CA LEU A 6 4.20 0.52 15.11
C LEU A 6 2.89 1.06 15.68
N SER A 7 2.52 0.67 16.91
CA SER A 7 1.30 1.17 17.56
C SER A 7 1.32 2.68 17.68
N GLN A 8 2.43 3.26 18.14
CA GLN A 8 2.56 4.72 18.28
C GLN A 8 2.46 5.44 16.94
N MET A 9 3.04 4.87 15.88
CA MET A 9 2.91 5.43 14.53
C MET A 9 1.47 5.36 14.03
N LEU A 10 0.78 4.23 14.22
CA LEU A 10 -0.62 4.07 13.83
C LEU A 10 -1.53 5.05 14.58
N ASP A 11 -1.31 5.22 15.89
CA ASP A 11 -2.09 6.13 16.75
C ASP A 11 -1.81 7.62 16.46
N SER A 12 -0.68 7.93 15.82
CA SER A 12 -0.32 9.31 15.44
C SER A 12 -1.08 9.85 14.23
N VAL A 13 -1.73 8.98 13.46
CA VAL A 13 -2.52 9.36 12.29
C VAL A 13 -3.99 9.43 12.68
N ASP A 14 -4.65 10.56 12.44
CA ASP A 14 -6.11 10.65 12.56
C ASP A 14 -6.77 9.99 11.33
N TRP A 15 -6.90 8.66 11.39
CA TRP A 15 -7.49 7.84 10.32
C TRP A 15 -8.92 8.24 9.96
N SER A 16 -9.64 8.95 10.84
CA SER A 16 -11.01 9.40 10.57
C SER A 16 -11.10 10.47 9.48
N GLN A 17 -9.98 11.13 9.15
CA GLN A 17 -9.90 12.11 8.06
C GLN A 17 -9.76 11.48 6.67
N TYR A 18 -9.64 10.15 6.59
CA TYR A 18 -9.31 9.44 5.36
C TYR A 18 -10.40 8.43 4.99
N GLU A 19 -10.51 8.18 3.70
CA GLU A 19 -11.48 7.27 3.12
C GLU A 19 -10.76 6.12 2.41
N THR A 20 -11.47 4.99 2.33
CA THR A 20 -11.17 3.82 1.50
C THR A 20 -12.23 3.71 0.41
N ALA A 21 -12.05 2.77 -0.52
CA ALA A 21 -13.05 2.44 -1.52
C ALA A 21 -14.43 2.03 -0.94
N TYR A 22 -14.48 1.70 0.36
CA TYR A 22 -15.68 1.19 1.02
C TYR A 22 -16.23 2.13 2.10
N GLY A 23 -15.55 3.24 2.39
CA GLY A 23 -15.89 4.17 3.47
C GLY A 23 -14.71 4.50 4.39
N ASN A 24 -15.02 5.04 5.57
CA ASN A 24 -14.03 5.69 6.41
C ASN A 24 -12.91 4.74 6.89
N ALA A 25 -11.66 5.18 6.80
CA ALA A 25 -10.48 4.36 7.07
C ALA A 25 -10.31 3.94 8.53
N ALA A 26 -10.91 4.67 9.48
CA ALA A 26 -10.85 4.35 10.91
C ALA A 26 -11.86 3.27 11.34
N GLN A 27 -12.81 2.90 10.48
CA GLN A 27 -13.92 2.04 10.85
C GLN A 27 -13.80 0.66 10.20
N ASP A 28 -14.20 -0.39 10.93
CA ASP A 28 -14.46 -1.69 10.32
C ASP A 28 -15.73 -1.55 9.47
N ILE A 29 -15.64 -1.89 8.19
CA ILE A 29 -16.71 -1.65 7.23
C ILE A 29 -17.53 -2.94 7.04
N PRO A 30 -18.83 -2.94 7.37
CA PRO A 30 -19.66 -4.13 7.32
C PRO A 30 -20.20 -4.45 5.91
N HIS A 31 -19.35 -4.64 4.89
CA HIS A 31 -19.64 -5.43 3.66
C HIS A 31 -18.56 -5.27 2.56
N PHE A 32 -17.96 -6.38 2.09
CA PHE A 32 -18.28 -7.01 0.79
C PHE A 32 -17.62 -8.42 0.70
N GLN A 33 -18.41 -9.43 0.32
CA GLN A 33 -18.06 -10.82 -0.05
C GLN A 33 -17.24 -11.74 0.90
N CYS A 34 -16.60 -11.27 1.98
CA CYS A 34 -15.90 -12.16 2.93
C CYS A 34 -15.84 -11.63 4.39
N GLY A 35 -16.97 -11.15 4.93
CA GLY A 35 -17.05 -10.64 6.31
C GLY A 35 -16.84 -9.12 6.42
N GLN A 36 -16.53 -8.66 7.64
CA GLN A 36 -16.22 -7.25 7.92
C GLN A 36 -14.83 -6.92 7.39
N THR A 37 -14.72 -5.91 6.54
CA THR A 37 -13.41 -5.38 6.11
C THR A 37 -12.81 -4.63 7.28
N PRO A 38 -11.65 -5.04 7.83
CA PRO A 38 -11.03 -4.35 8.95
C PRO A 38 -10.63 -2.92 8.56
N SER A 39 -10.60 -2.03 9.55
CA SER A 39 -10.07 -0.67 9.37
C SER A 39 -8.64 -0.70 8.83
N VAL A 40 -8.21 0.38 8.18
CA VAL A 40 -6.85 0.52 7.66
C VAL A 40 -5.80 0.34 8.77
N PRO A 41 -5.88 1.00 9.95
CA PRO A 41 -4.89 0.79 11.00
C PRO A 41 -4.85 -0.65 11.51
N ARG A 42 -6.01 -1.33 11.58
CA ARG A 42 -6.05 -2.75 11.97
C ARG A 42 -5.35 -3.62 10.93
N SER A 43 -5.64 -3.43 9.65
CA SER A 43 -4.97 -4.19 8.58
C SER A 43 -3.46 -3.92 8.56
N LEU A 44 -3.02 -2.66 8.73
CA LEU A 44 -1.61 -2.34 8.86
C LEU A 44 -0.97 -3.01 10.08
N GLY A 45 -1.64 -3.03 11.24
CA GLY A 45 -1.16 -3.78 12.41
C GLY A 45 -1.05 -5.29 12.17
N GLU A 46 -2.05 -5.87 11.48
CA GLU A 46 -2.09 -7.29 11.14
C GLU A 46 -0.98 -7.69 10.14
N LEU A 47 -0.54 -6.78 9.27
CA LEU A 47 0.57 -6.96 8.34
C LEU A 47 1.90 -7.26 9.05
N PHE A 48 2.13 -6.67 10.23
CA PHE A 48 3.34 -6.87 11.05
C PHE A 48 3.15 -7.92 12.16
N SER A 49 2.10 -8.74 12.10
CA SER A 49 1.77 -9.69 13.18
C SER A 49 2.75 -10.87 13.34
N GLY A 50 3.61 -11.11 12.35
CA GLY A 50 4.46 -12.31 12.26
C GLY A 50 3.72 -13.60 11.88
N ASP A 51 2.39 -13.52 11.72
CA ASP A 51 1.53 -14.60 11.23
C ASP A 51 1.30 -14.41 9.73
N ARG A 52 1.83 -15.34 8.92
CA ARG A 52 1.81 -15.22 7.46
C ARG A 52 0.39 -15.15 6.90
N GLU A 53 -0.52 -16.01 7.34
CA GLU A 53 -1.89 -16.03 6.82
C GLU A 53 -2.61 -14.73 7.15
N ARG A 54 -2.39 -14.22 8.37
CA ARG A 54 -2.93 -12.93 8.80
C ARG A 54 -2.37 -11.77 8.00
N ALA A 55 -1.06 -11.75 7.76
CA ALA A 55 -0.41 -10.71 6.97
C ALA A 55 -0.87 -10.73 5.50
N MET A 56 -1.03 -11.90 4.88
CA MET A 56 -1.55 -12.04 3.52
C MET A 56 -2.99 -11.51 3.41
N ARG A 57 -3.85 -11.87 4.37
CA ARG A 57 -5.22 -11.34 4.42
C ARG A 57 -5.23 -9.82 4.61
N ALA A 58 -4.35 -9.30 5.45
CA ALA A 58 -4.20 -7.86 5.66
C ALA A 58 -3.76 -7.14 4.38
N ALA A 59 -2.78 -7.68 3.64
CA ALA A 59 -2.35 -7.14 2.35
C ALA A 59 -3.52 -7.11 1.35
N SER A 60 -4.29 -8.20 1.25
CA SER A 60 -5.47 -8.27 0.39
C SER A 60 -6.55 -7.24 0.77
N ASN A 61 -6.82 -7.05 2.07
CA ASN A 61 -7.75 -6.02 2.55
C ASN A 61 -7.28 -4.60 2.18
N LEU A 62 -5.98 -4.33 2.35
CA LEU A 62 -5.38 -3.04 2.01
C LEU A 62 -5.41 -2.78 0.51
N TRP A 63 -5.09 -3.77 -0.32
CA TRP A 63 -5.20 -3.65 -1.77
C TRP A 63 -6.63 -3.31 -2.21
N ALA A 64 -7.62 -4.04 -1.68
CA ALA A 64 -9.02 -3.81 -1.99
C ALA A 64 -9.50 -2.42 -1.57
N GLY A 65 -9.09 -1.96 -0.38
CA GLY A 65 -9.53 -0.70 0.21
C GLY A 65 -8.78 0.54 -0.30
N LEU A 66 -7.48 0.44 -0.57
CA LEU A 66 -6.64 1.59 -0.89
C LEU A 66 -6.57 1.88 -2.38
N CYS A 67 -6.53 0.85 -3.25
CA CYS A 67 -6.33 1.02 -4.70
C CYS A 67 -7.31 0.24 -5.60
N HIS A 68 -8.36 -0.37 -5.02
CA HIS A 68 -9.49 -1.06 -5.70
C HIS A 68 -9.28 -1.43 -7.18
N GLN A 69 -8.63 -2.57 -7.44
CA GLN A 69 -8.37 -3.11 -8.79
C GLN A 69 -7.60 -2.15 -9.73
N HIS A 70 -6.81 -1.23 -9.17
CA HIS A 70 -6.06 -0.19 -9.88
C HIS A 70 -6.95 0.73 -10.74
N ALA A 71 -8.24 0.77 -10.43
CA ALA A 71 -9.22 1.63 -11.08
C ALA A 71 -9.39 2.96 -10.33
N TYR A 72 -9.19 2.95 -9.01
CA TYR A 72 -9.39 4.09 -8.14
C TYR A 72 -8.43 4.02 -6.95
N ILE A 73 -7.93 5.17 -6.49
CA ILE A 73 -7.13 5.28 -5.28
C ILE A 73 -7.85 6.11 -4.22
N SER A 74 -7.76 5.65 -2.97
CA SER A 74 -8.45 6.29 -1.84
C SER A 74 -7.50 7.15 -1.03
N SER A 75 -8.01 8.19 -0.35
CA SER A 75 -7.17 9.15 0.39
C SER A 75 -6.36 8.51 1.51
N ALA A 76 -6.82 7.38 2.09
CA ALA A 76 -6.06 6.61 3.08
C ALA A 76 -4.74 6.03 2.55
N ALA A 77 -4.54 5.97 1.22
CA ALA A 77 -3.29 5.53 0.64
C ALA A 77 -2.11 6.45 1.02
N LEU A 78 -2.35 7.75 1.19
CA LEU A 78 -1.31 8.73 1.54
C LEU A 78 -0.62 8.42 2.88
N PRO A 79 -1.36 8.32 4.01
CA PRO A 79 -0.75 7.92 5.28
C PRO A 79 -0.31 6.45 5.28
N ALA A 80 -1.05 5.54 4.65
CA ALA A 80 -0.70 4.11 4.61
C ALA A 80 0.64 3.84 3.89
N CYS A 81 1.01 4.69 2.92
CA CYS A 81 2.23 4.52 2.13
C CYS A 81 3.51 4.38 2.98
N ASP A 82 3.64 5.08 4.12
CA ASP A 82 4.84 4.94 4.97
C ASP A 82 4.95 3.54 5.56
N PHE A 83 3.83 3.03 6.08
CA PHE A 83 3.76 1.71 6.69
C PHE A 83 4.02 0.60 5.68
N LEU A 84 3.45 0.74 4.47
CA LEU A 84 3.66 -0.21 3.38
C LEU A 84 5.13 -0.20 2.92
N MET A 85 5.80 0.96 2.91
CA MET A 85 7.22 1.03 2.55
C MET A 85 8.14 0.41 3.60
N ILE A 86 7.79 0.52 4.89
CA ILE A 86 8.47 -0.21 5.95
C ILE A 86 8.27 -1.72 5.77
N ALA A 87 7.02 -2.14 5.54
CA ALA A 87 6.67 -3.54 5.31
C ALA A 87 7.43 -4.15 4.11
N LEU A 88 7.51 -3.42 2.99
CA LEU A 88 8.22 -3.86 1.78
C LEU A 88 9.71 -4.17 2.05
N ARG A 89 10.33 -3.43 2.98
CA ARG A 89 11.74 -3.61 3.35
C ARG A 89 11.95 -4.74 4.35
N GLU A 90 10.97 -5.04 5.20
CA GLU A 90 11.11 -5.97 6.32
C GLU A 90 10.53 -7.37 6.06
N LEU A 91 9.49 -7.49 5.22
CA LEU A 91 8.74 -8.75 5.05
C LEU A 91 9.34 -9.67 3.97
N ASP A 92 8.90 -10.93 3.96
CA ASP A 92 9.36 -11.93 2.99
C ASP A 92 8.86 -11.67 1.57
N ASP A 93 9.50 -12.29 0.59
CA ASP A 93 9.23 -12.05 -0.83
C ASP A 93 7.78 -12.31 -1.24
N GLY A 94 7.08 -13.25 -0.60
CA GLY A 94 5.67 -13.50 -0.88
C GLY A 94 4.80 -12.30 -0.50
N LEU A 95 5.05 -11.68 0.65
CA LEU A 95 4.36 -10.45 1.05
C LEU A 95 4.82 -9.24 0.25
N LYS A 96 6.09 -9.18 -0.17
CA LYS A 96 6.57 -8.09 -1.05
C LYS A 96 5.82 -8.05 -2.37
N VAL A 97 5.50 -9.20 -2.96
CA VAL A 97 4.69 -9.26 -4.20
C VAL A 97 3.35 -8.56 -4.00
N GLU A 98 2.62 -8.89 -2.94
CA GLU A 98 1.33 -8.26 -2.63
C GLU A 98 1.46 -6.74 -2.39
N LEU A 99 2.53 -6.32 -1.71
CA LEU A 99 2.78 -4.89 -1.45
C LEU A 99 3.15 -4.13 -2.72
N LEU A 100 3.94 -4.73 -3.60
CA LEU A 100 4.30 -4.14 -4.89
C LEU A 100 3.09 -4.00 -5.80
N ASP A 101 2.15 -4.94 -5.77
CA ASP A 101 0.88 -4.78 -6.49
C ASP A 101 0.09 -3.55 -5.98
N ILE A 102 0.00 -3.34 -4.66
CA ILE A 102 -0.59 -2.13 -4.08
C ILE A 102 0.14 -0.86 -4.58
N PHE A 103 1.48 -0.85 -4.55
CA PHE A 103 2.26 0.29 -5.02
C PHE A 103 2.10 0.56 -6.51
N LEU A 104 1.94 -0.49 -7.33
CA LEU A 104 1.62 -0.35 -8.74
C LEU A 104 0.27 0.34 -8.91
N GLY A 105 -0.75 -0.06 -8.14
CA GLY A 105 -2.03 0.63 -8.08
C GLY A 105 -1.87 2.12 -7.74
N PHE A 106 -1.01 2.46 -6.79
CA PHE A 106 -0.76 3.85 -6.43
C PHE A 106 -0.08 4.64 -7.55
N ALA A 107 0.96 4.07 -8.16
CA ALA A 107 1.70 4.71 -9.25
C ALA A 107 0.81 4.94 -10.48
N ALA A 108 0.05 3.92 -10.90
CA ALA A 108 -0.81 3.99 -12.06
C ALA A 108 -1.98 4.98 -11.86
N CYS A 109 -2.65 4.95 -10.70
CA CYS A 109 -3.77 5.85 -10.45
C CYS A 109 -3.32 7.32 -10.38
N THR A 110 -2.21 7.60 -9.69
CA THR A 110 -1.70 8.97 -9.57
C THR A 110 -1.06 9.50 -10.86
N GLY A 111 -0.61 8.62 -11.77
CA GLY A 111 -0.10 8.99 -13.09
C GLY A 111 -1.17 9.40 -14.11
N ARG A 112 -2.40 8.88 -14.00
CA ARG A 112 -3.49 9.16 -14.95
C ARG A 112 -4.09 10.56 -14.79
N SER A 113 -4.34 10.99 -13.55
CA SER A 113 -4.85 12.32 -13.20
C SER A 113 -4.73 12.52 -11.69
N ALA A 114 -3.66 13.16 -11.21
CA ALA A 114 -3.58 13.61 -9.82
C ALA A 114 -4.32 14.95 -9.69
N GLU A 115 -5.61 14.89 -9.37
CA GLU A 115 -6.50 16.04 -9.37
C GLU A 115 -6.46 16.78 -8.02
N THR A 116 -6.24 16.03 -6.95
CA THR A 116 -6.22 16.53 -5.57
C THR A 116 -4.81 16.70 -5.04
N ASP A 117 -4.67 17.54 -4.00
CA ASP A 117 -3.35 17.78 -3.38
C ASP A 117 -2.80 16.53 -2.69
N TRP A 118 -3.66 15.64 -2.18
CA TRP A 118 -3.20 14.42 -1.52
C TRP A 118 -2.70 13.38 -2.53
N GLU A 119 -3.26 13.32 -3.74
CA GLU A 119 -2.77 12.44 -4.82
C GLU A 119 -1.39 12.87 -5.30
N LYS A 120 -1.17 14.19 -5.44
CA LYS A 120 0.15 14.75 -5.77
C LYS A 120 1.18 14.44 -4.68
N GLN A 121 0.80 14.62 -3.41
CA GLN A 121 1.67 14.27 -2.28
C GLN A 121 2.01 12.77 -2.28
N LEU A 122 1.04 11.90 -2.56
CA LEU A 122 1.30 10.47 -2.66
C LEU A 122 2.26 10.17 -3.82
N ARG A 123 2.05 10.79 -4.98
CA ARG A 123 2.93 10.64 -6.14
C ARG A 123 4.38 11.08 -5.84
N ASP A 124 4.54 12.23 -5.20
CA ASP A 124 5.85 12.73 -4.78
C ASP A 124 6.54 11.76 -3.82
N LYS A 125 5.76 11.18 -2.90
CA LYS A 125 6.25 10.18 -1.95
C LYS A 125 6.73 8.91 -2.65
N LEU A 126 5.96 8.37 -3.59
CA LEU A 126 6.36 7.21 -4.41
C LEU A 126 7.64 7.53 -5.20
N THR A 127 7.70 8.71 -5.79
CA THR A 127 8.87 9.17 -6.56
C THR A 127 10.11 9.28 -5.67
N SER A 128 9.97 9.74 -4.42
CA SER A 128 11.08 9.76 -3.46
C SER A 128 11.61 8.36 -3.09
N HIS A 129 10.79 7.32 -3.29
CA HIS A 129 11.13 5.92 -3.08
C HIS A 129 11.53 5.17 -4.35
N LEU A 130 11.64 5.86 -5.49
CA LEU A 130 12.06 5.27 -6.76
C LEU A 130 13.33 4.40 -6.65
N PRO A 131 14.39 4.78 -5.90
CA PRO A 131 15.57 3.91 -5.74
C PRO A 131 15.27 2.55 -5.11
N VAL A 132 14.23 2.44 -4.28
CA VAL A 132 13.82 1.16 -3.68
C VAL A 132 13.21 0.25 -4.74
N PHE A 133 12.27 0.77 -5.53
CA PHE A 133 11.64 0.01 -6.60
C PHE A 133 12.65 -0.38 -7.68
N ALA A 134 13.50 0.56 -8.12
CA ALA A 134 14.56 0.29 -9.08
C ALA A 134 15.54 -0.80 -8.61
N GLY A 135 15.85 -0.84 -7.31
CA GLY A 135 16.69 -1.89 -6.74
C GLY A 135 16.06 -3.28 -6.73
N LEU A 136 14.73 -3.39 -6.88
CA LEU A 136 13.99 -4.65 -6.90
C LEU A 136 13.73 -5.18 -8.32
N VAL A 137 13.96 -4.36 -9.36
CA VAL A 137 13.82 -4.77 -10.78
C VAL A 137 14.71 -5.98 -11.11
N SER A 138 15.89 -6.10 -10.49
CA SER A 138 16.82 -7.21 -10.72
C SER A 138 16.65 -8.40 -9.75
N SER A 139 15.52 -8.45 -9.03
CA SER A 139 15.18 -9.55 -8.13
C SER A 139 15.14 -10.90 -8.88
N GLU A 140 15.65 -11.96 -8.25
CA GLU A 140 15.52 -13.34 -8.75
C GLU A 140 14.07 -13.83 -8.71
N ASN A 141 13.24 -13.24 -7.83
CA ASN A 141 11.79 -13.45 -7.85
C ASN A 141 11.17 -12.65 -9.01
N GLU A 142 10.65 -13.36 -10.01
CA GLU A 142 10.10 -12.82 -11.25
C GLU A 142 8.92 -11.86 -11.01
N ASP A 143 8.04 -12.16 -10.04
CA ASP A 143 6.90 -11.28 -9.72
C ASP A 143 7.37 -9.96 -9.10
N ILE A 144 8.35 -10.02 -8.19
CA ILE A 144 8.97 -8.81 -7.61
C ILE A 144 9.62 -7.96 -8.70
N SER A 145 10.40 -8.59 -9.57
CA SER A 145 11.05 -7.94 -10.72
C SER A 145 10.01 -7.26 -11.60
N TYR A 146 8.96 -7.99 -11.98
CA TYR A 146 7.88 -7.50 -12.81
C TYR A 146 7.16 -6.29 -12.20
N PHE A 147 6.62 -6.42 -10.98
CA PHE A 147 5.87 -5.32 -10.37
C PHE A 147 6.74 -4.09 -10.13
N SER A 148 8.00 -4.29 -9.74
CA SER A 148 8.94 -3.19 -9.51
C SER A 148 9.26 -2.45 -10.80
N GLY A 149 9.49 -3.16 -11.90
CA GLY A 149 9.71 -2.55 -13.23
C GLY A 149 8.50 -1.75 -13.69
N ARG A 150 7.29 -2.31 -13.53
CA ARG A 150 6.04 -1.60 -13.82
C ARG A 150 5.87 -0.34 -12.97
N ILE A 151 6.19 -0.37 -11.69
CA ILE A 151 6.13 0.83 -10.83
C ILE A 151 7.11 1.91 -11.33
N VAL A 152 8.34 1.53 -11.68
CA VAL A 152 9.36 2.45 -12.20
C VAL A 152 8.87 3.09 -13.51
N GLU A 153 8.30 2.30 -14.41
CA GLU A 153 7.72 2.75 -15.67
C GLU A 153 6.57 3.73 -15.43
N GLU A 154 5.62 3.38 -14.56
CA GLU A 154 4.51 4.27 -14.21
C GLU A 154 5.01 5.55 -13.52
N LEU A 155 6.14 5.53 -12.81
CA LEU A 155 6.70 6.70 -12.12
C LEU A 155 7.48 7.66 -13.03
N THR A 156 8.16 7.12 -14.05
CA THR A 156 9.13 7.88 -14.87
C THR A 156 8.70 8.06 -16.32
N GLY A 157 7.86 7.18 -16.85
CA GLY A 157 7.56 7.06 -18.27
C GLY A 157 8.65 6.38 -19.09
N GLU A 158 9.68 5.83 -18.46
CA GLU A 158 10.75 5.05 -19.09
C GLU A 158 10.48 3.55 -18.92
N GLU A 159 10.80 2.72 -19.92
CA GLU A 159 10.68 1.26 -19.77
C GLU A 159 11.60 0.80 -18.62
N GLY A 160 10.99 0.18 -17.61
CA GLY A 160 11.62 -0.26 -16.35
C GLY A 160 12.27 -1.63 -16.42
#